data_AF-A0A4D4KLN7-F1
#
_entry.id   AF-A0A4D4KLN7-F1
#
_cell.length_a   1.000
_cell.length_b   1.000
_cell.length_c   1.000
_cell.angle_alpha   90.00
_cell.angle_beta   90.00
_cell.angle_gamma   90.00
#
_symmetry.space_group_name_H-M   'P 1'
#
loop_
_entity.id
_entity.type
_entity.pdbx_description
1 polymer ?
#
loop_
_entity_poly.entity_id
_entity_poly.type
_entity_poly.pdbx_seq_one_letter_code
_entity_poly.pdbx_strand_id
1 'polypeptide(L)'
;MADAFGAAIADASGAVDRVYRYGPSGRESCLDEARQLATDAAVRAGADPARVRITAVTEVPLSHLPGETCRVQVKAAGPLEVRA
;
A
#
# COMPACT_ATOMS: atom_id res chain seq x y z
N MET A 1 21.49 17.33 -27.56
CA MET A 1 21.49 16.85 -26.16
C MET A 1 20.12 17.15 -25.62
N ALA A 2 19.28 16.12 -25.48
CA ALA A 2 18.02 16.28 -24.76
C ALA A 2 18.39 16.06 -23.29
N ASP A 3 18.55 17.15 -22.54
CA ASP A 3 18.44 17.12 -21.09
C ASP A 3 17.13 16.42 -20.79
N ALA A 4 17.22 15.16 -20.37
CA ALA A 4 16.06 14.43 -19.91
C ALA A 4 15.58 15.17 -18.68
N PHE A 5 14.51 15.95 -18.88
CA PHE A 5 13.48 16.28 -17.92
C PHE A 5 12.90 14.98 -17.35
N GLY A 6 13.73 14.18 -16.69
CA GLY A 6 13.35 13.31 -15.61
C GLY A 6 13.32 14.18 -14.38
N ALA A 7 12.43 15.19 -14.35
CA ALA A 7 11.81 15.55 -13.10
C ALA A 7 11.02 14.31 -12.70
N ALA A 8 11.71 13.30 -12.18
CA ALA A 8 11.12 12.22 -11.45
C ALA A 8 10.38 12.96 -10.35
N ILE A 9 9.07 13.12 -10.54
CA ILE A 9 8.17 13.48 -9.46
C ILE A 9 8.43 12.35 -8.49
N ALA A 10 9.29 12.59 -7.50
CA ALA A 10 9.64 11.58 -6.54
C ALA A 10 8.32 11.33 -5.81
N ASP A 11 7.72 10.19 -6.11
CA ASP A 11 6.47 9.77 -5.53
C ASP A 11 6.86 8.95 -4.30
N ALA A 12 6.43 9.42 -3.13
CA ALA A 12 6.67 8.69 -1.91
C ALA A 12 5.75 7.45 -1.93
N SER A 13 6.37 6.28 -1.82
CA SER A 13 5.66 5.00 -1.86
C SER A 13 5.72 4.31 -0.51
N GLY A 14 4.59 3.73 -0.12
CA GLY A 14 4.41 2.90 1.05
C GLY A 14 3.98 1.50 0.63
N ALA A 15 4.50 0.48 1.28
CA ALA A 15 4.06 -0.89 1.07
C ALA A 15 3.91 -1.62 2.39
N VAL A 16 2.87 -2.44 2.48
CA VAL A 16 2.59 -3.31 3.62
C VAL A 16 2.43 -4.71 3.12
N ASP A 17 3.02 -5.64 3.85
CA ASP A 17 2.94 -7.08 3.61
C ASP A 17 2.60 -7.75 4.92
N ARG A 18 1.37 -8.28 5.02
CA ARG A 18 0.87 -8.91 6.23
C ARG A 18 0.08 -10.18 5.90
N VAL A 19 0.17 -11.13 6.81
CA VAL A 19 -0.64 -12.35 6.75
C VAL A 19 -1.89 -12.13 7.58
N TYR A 20 -3.05 -12.23 6.93
CA TYR A 20 -4.35 -12.12 7.56
C TYR A 20 -4.98 -13.50 7.64
N ARG A 21 -5.64 -13.79 8.75
CA ARG A 21 -6.56 -14.90 8.85
C ARG A 21 -7.97 -14.33 8.72
N TYR A 22 -8.66 -14.68 7.63
CA TYR A 22 -10.06 -14.35 7.45
C TYR A 22 -10.85 -15.15 8.48
N GLY A 23 -10.97 -14.59 9.67
CA GLY A 23 -11.88 -15.04 10.71
C GLY A 23 -13.28 -14.48 10.48
N PRO A 24 -14.12 -14.41 11.52
CA PRO A 24 -15.49 -13.91 11.40
C PRO A 24 -15.57 -12.43 10.99
N SER A 25 -14.50 -11.64 11.20
CA SER A 25 -14.43 -10.23 10.82
C SER A 25 -14.39 -9.98 9.30
N GLY A 26 -14.18 -11.03 8.49
CA GLY A 26 -14.31 -10.98 7.04
C GLY A 26 -13.10 -10.38 6.29
N ARG A 27 -12.90 -10.87 5.06
CA ARG A 27 -11.86 -10.42 4.11
C ARG A 27 -11.80 -8.89 3.95
N GLU A 28 -12.96 -8.26 3.90
CA GLU A 28 -13.07 -6.82 3.62
C GLU A 28 -12.41 -5.96 4.70
N SER A 29 -12.59 -6.31 5.98
CA SER A 29 -11.97 -5.58 7.09
C SER A 29 -10.44 -5.72 7.09
N CYS A 30 -9.92 -6.89 6.70
CA CYS A 30 -8.48 -7.11 6.56
C CYS A 30 -7.89 -6.30 5.39
N LEU A 31 -8.61 -6.22 4.28
CA LEU A 31 -8.19 -5.43 3.12
C LEU A 31 -8.22 -3.94 3.43
N ASP A 32 -9.24 -3.46 4.15
CA ASP A 32 -9.33 -2.07 4.58
C ASP A 32 -8.16 -1.69 5.50
N GLU A 33 -7.87 -2.52 6.51
CA GLU A 33 -6.70 -2.31 7.39
C GLU A 33 -5.40 -2.24 6.57
N ALA A 34 -5.17 -3.20 5.67
CA ALA A 34 -3.96 -3.24 4.85
C ALA A 34 -3.81 -2.00 3.95
N ARG A 35 -4.93 -1.47 3.42
CA ARG A 35 -4.95 -0.22 2.63
C ARG A 35 -4.62 0.99 3.48
N GLN A 36 -5.19 1.08 4.68
CA GLN A 36 -4.89 2.17 5.62
C GLN A 36 -3.41 2.15 6.01
N LEU A 37 -2.87 0.97 6.36
CA LEU A 37 -1.46 0.83 6.73
C LEU A 37 -0.51 1.20 5.57
N ALA A 38 -0.83 0.81 4.34
CA ALA A 38 -0.02 1.16 3.18
C ALA A 38 -0.07 2.67 2.89
N THR A 39 -1.24 3.28 3.04
CA THR A 39 -1.44 4.73 2.90
C THR A 39 -0.60 5.48 3.93
N ASP A 40 -0.72 5.09 5.19
CA ASP A 40 0.05 5.65 6.31
C ASP A 40 1.57 5.43 6.15
N ALA A 41 1.99 4.30 5.56
CA ALA A 41 3.39 4.09 5.18
C ALA A 41 3.86 5.07 4.08
N ALA A 42 3.02 5.36 3.09
CA ALA A 42 3.34 6.35 2.05
C ALA A 42 3.41 7.77 2.63
N VAL A 43 2.48 8.13 3.51
CA VAL A 43 2.47 9.43 4.22
C VAL A 43 3.71 9.60 5.08
N ARG A 44 4.11 8.56 5.84
CA ARG A 44 5.37 8.57 6.60
C ARG A 44 6.61 8.72 5.70
N ALA A 45 6.56 8.23 4.47
CA ALA A 45 7.61 8.42 3.48
C ALA A 45 7.61 9.84 2.87
N GLY A 46 6.65 10.69 3.24
CA GLY A 46 6.53 12.07 2.79
C GLY A 46 5.45 12.30 1.73
N ALA A 47 4.60 11.32 1.43
CA ALA A 47 3.50 11.51 0.49
C ALA A 47 2.41 12.42 1.08
N ASP A 48 1.83 13.27 0.24
CA ASP A 48 0.65 14.08 0.57
C ASP A 48 -0.54 13.18 0.90
N PRO A 49 -1.04 13.15 2.16
CA PRO A 49 -2.11 12.25 2.61
C PRO A 49 -3.43 12.45 1.85
N ALA A 50 -3.68 13.62 1.28
CA ALA A 50 -4.88 13.88 0.48
C ALA A 50 -4.76 13.35 -0.95
N ARG A 51 -3.54 13.03 -1.40
CA ARG A 51 -3.25 12.56 -2.76
C ARG A 51 -2.68 11.15 -2.83
N VAL A 52 -2.45 10.49 -1.69
CA VAL A 52 -2.08 9.07 -1.66
C VAL A 52 -3.19 8.23 -2.28
N ARG A 53 -2.79 7.30 -3.14
CA ARG A 53 -3.68 6.31 -3.74
C ARG A 53 -3.08 4.91 -3.63
N ILE A 54 -3.94 3.92 -3.53
CA ILE A 54 -3.53 2.51 -3.62
C ILE A 54 -3.17 2.20 -5.08
N THR A 55 -1.94 1.74 -5.30
CA THR A 55 -1.43 1.41 -6.63
C THR A 55 -1.49 -0.08 -6.93
N ALA A 56 -1.43 -0.92 -5.90
CA ALA A 56 -1.58 -2.36 -6.04
C ALA A 56 -2.15 -2.99 -4.77
N VAL A 57 -2.99 -4.00 -4.94
CA VAL A 57 -3.45 -4.90 -3.88
C VAL A 57 -3.28 -6.32 -4.39
N THR A 58 -2.53 -7.13 -3.66
CA THR A 58 -2.25 -8.52 -4.01
C THR A 58 -2.66 -9.41 -2.85
N GLU A 59 -3.54 -10.37 -3.12
CA GLU A 59 -3.98 -11.37 -2.16
C GLU A 59 -3.44 -12.74 -2.61
N VAL A 60 -2.64 -13.36 -1.76
CA VAL A 60 -2.08 -14.69 -2.00
C VAL A 60 -2.64 -15.65 -0.94
N PRO A 61 -3.57 -16.55 -1.29
CA PRO A 61 -4.09 -17.52 -0.36
C PRO A 61 -3.00 -18.52 0.06
N LEU A 62 -2.89 -18.73 1.37
CA LEU A 62 -1.96 -19.70 1.94
C LEU A 62 -2.69 -21.03 2.15
N SER A 63 -2.99 -21.70 1.03
CA SER A 63 -3.83 -22.91 0.96
C SER A 63 -3.28 -24.15 1.71
N HIS A 64 -2.07 -24.05 2.28
CA HIS A 64 -1.39 -25.13 3.01
C HIS A 64 -1.60 -25.03 4.53
N LEU A 65 -2.35 -24.04 5.02
CA LEU A 65 -2.65 -23.87 6.44
C LEU A 65 -4.16 -24.09 6.71
N PRO A 66 -4.52 -24.77 7.82
CA PRO A 66 -5.90 -24.86 8.25
C PRO A 66 -6.43 -23.47 8.68
N GLY A 67 -7.56 -23.06 8.10
CA GLY A 67 -8.16 -21.73 8.25
C GLY A 67 -7.92 -20.85 7.03
N GLU A 68 -8.86 -19.97 6.70
CA GLU A 68 -8.82 -19.07 5.54
C GLU A 68 -7.74 -17.99 5.71
N THR A 69 -6.47 -18.37 5.57
CA THR A 69 -5.33 -17.46 5.75
C THR A 69 -4.85 -16.97 4.40
N CYS A 70 -4.70 -15.65 4.25
CA CYS A 70 -4.20 -15.01 3.03
C CYS A 70 -3.11 -14.01 3.37
N ARG A 71 -2.04 -14.01 2.57
CA ARG A 71 -1.06 -12.94 2.57
C ARG A 71 -1.61 -11.79 1.73
N VAL A 72 -1.74 -10.62 2.34
CA VAL A 72 -2.18 -9.41 1.67
C VAL A 72 -1.00 -8.46 1.59
N GLN A 73 -0.67 -8.08 0.37
CA GLN A 73 0.30 -7.03 0.09
C GLN A 73 -0.43 -5.84 -0.52
N VAL A 74 -0.26 -4.66 0.06
CA VAL A 74 -0.81 -3.41 -0.48
C VAL A 74 0.32 -2.42 -0.70
N LYS A 75 0.28 -1.77 -1.86
CA LYS A 75 1.18 -0.67 -2.20
C LYS A 75 0.35 0.60 -2.37
N ALA A 76 0.83 1.67 -1.78
CA ALA A 76 0.28 3.01 -1.91
C ALA A 76 1.39 3.94 -2.38
N ALA A 77 1.01 4.97 -3.12
CA ALA A 77 1.94 5.93 -3.67
C ALA A 77 1.22 7.28 -3.77
N GLY A 78 1.95 8.36 -3.52
CA GLY A 78 1.44 9.71 -3.65
C GLY A 78 2.57 10.72 -3.87
N PRO A 79 2.22 11.89 -4.43
CA PRO A 79 3.20 12.94 -4.65
C PRO A 79 3.80 13.36 -3.30
N LEU A 80 5.11 13.60 -3.28
CA LEU A 80 5.75 14.17 -2.09
C LEU A 80 5.07 15.49 -1.72
N GLU A 81 4.77 15.64 -0.44
CA GLU A 81 4.37 16.91 0.16
C GLU A 81 5.60 17.80 0.23
N VAL A 82 6.02 18.34 -0.92
CA VAL A 82 7.11 19.31 -0.98
C VAL A 82 6.59 20.61 -0.39
N ARG A 83 6.95 20.88 0.86
CA ARG A 83 6.79 22.23 1.43
C ARG A 83 7.85 23.11 0.79
N ALA A 84 7.42 23.98 -0.12
CA ALA A 84 8.19 25.11 -0.61
C ALA A 84 8.32 26.20 0.46
#